data_AF-A0A925X598-F1
#
_entry.id   AF-A0A925X598-F1
#
_cell.length_a   1.000
_cell.length_b   1.000
_cell.length_c   1.000
_cell.angle_alpha   90.00
_cell.angle_beta   90.00
_cell.angle_gamma   90.00
#
_symmetry.space_group_name_H-M   'P 1'
#
loop_
_entity.id
_entity.type
_entity.pdbx_description
1 polymer ?
#
loop_
_entity_poly.entity_id
_entity_poly.type
_entity_poly.pdbx_seq_one_letter_code
_entity_poly.pdbx_strand_id
1 'polypeptide(L)' 'MAFHPHLRREPSKRRAMILEDILAGLSYRQIMRKQLISFSVVSMQAGELYRQYGVKGPVALRRLLGGAMKVAE' A
#
# COMPACT_ATOMS: atom_id res chain seq x y z
N MET A 1 -14.21 -14.17 -15.76
CA MET A 1 -13.12 -13.17 -15.87
C MET A 1 -12.04 -13.55 -14.86
N ALA A 2 -10.91 -14.10 -15.32
CA ALA A 2 -9.80 -14.45 -14.45
C ALA A 2 -8.99 -13.19 -14.09
N PHE A 3 -8.77 -12.94 -12.79
CA PHE A 3 -7.95 -11.85 -12.31
C PHE A 3 -6.48 -12.20 -12.52
N HIS A 4 -5.82 -11.54 -13.46
CA HIS A 4 -4.38 -11.62 -13.63
C HIS A 4 -3.73 -10.51 -12.79
N PRO A 5 -3.10 -10.82 -11.64
CA PRO A 5 -2.30 -9.82 -10.93
C PRO A 5 -1.16 -9.40 -11.85
N HIS A 6 -1.19 -8.17 -12.34
CA HIS A 6 -0.07 -7.56 -13.07
C HIS A 6 1.10 -7.36 -12.10
N LEU A 7 1.83 -8.44 -11.81
CA LEU A 7 2.96 -8.54 -10.88
C LEU A 7 4.20 -7.73 -11.33
N ARG A 8 4.13 -6.99 -12.44
CA ARG A 8 5.27 -6.29 -13.07
C ARG A 8 5.02 -4.83 -13.42
N ARG A 9 3.95 -4.21 -12.92
CA ARG A 9 3.82 -2.74 -13.03
C ARG A 9 4.47 -2.14 -11.80
N GLU A 10 5.62 -1.47 -12.00
CA GLU A 10 6.18 -0.60 -10.99
C GLU A 10 5.06 0.28 -10.41
N PRO A 11 4.92 0.36 -9.08
CA PRO A 11 3.92 1.23 -8.50
C PRO A 11 4.17 2.64 -9.02
N SER A 12 3.14 3.27 -9.59
CA SER A 12 3.22 4.70 -9.94
C SER A 12 3.76 5.46 -8.73
N LYS A 13 4.55 6.53 -8.93
CA LYS A 13 5.18 7.29 -7.82
C LYS A 13 4.22 7.53 -6.64
N ARG A 14 2.96 7.83 -6.92
CA ARG A 14 1.89 7.99 -5.92
C ARG A 14 1.56 6.72 -5.13
N ARG A 15 1.47 5.57 -5.78
CA ARG A 15 1.23 4.27 -5.12
C ARG A 15 2.41 3.88 -4.23
N ALA A 16 3.64 4.17 -4.65
CA ALA A 16 4.83 3.96 -3.83
C ALA A 16 4.80 4.83 -2.55
N MET A 17 4.50 6.13 -2.67
CA MET A 17 4.37 7.00 -1.50
C MET A 17 3.26 6.55 -0.54
N ILE A 18 2.09 6.13 -1.06
CA ILE A 18 0.99 5.61 -0.22
C ILE A 18 1.42 4.33 0.51
N LEU A 19 2.18 3.45 -0.15
CA LEU A 19 2.73 2.25 0.47
C LEU A 19 3.65 2.61 1.63
N GLU A 20 4.61 3.51 1.42
CA GLU A 20 5.53 3.97 2.47
C GLU A 20 4.77 4.56 3.66
N ASP A 21 3.75 5.38 3.40
CA ASP A 21 2.95 5.98 4.47
C ASP A 21 2.15 4.92 5.26
N ILE A 22 1.60 3.90 4.59
CA ILE A 22 0.93 2.77 5.26
C ILE A 22 1.93 1.99 6.12
N LEU A 23 3.16 1.78 5.62
CA LEU A 23 4.21 1.08 6.37
C LEU A 23 4.66 1.87 7.60
N ALA A 24 4.76 3.19 7.48
CA ALA A 24 4.99 4.13 8.57
C ALA A 24 3.83 4.17 9.60
N GLY A 25 2.69 3.53 9.31
CA GLY A 25 1.56 3.44 10.22
C GLY A 25 0.63 4.63 10.19
N LEU A 26 0.69 5.46 9.14
CA LEU A 26 -0.24 6.56 8.94
C LEU A 26 -1.63 6.01 8.60
N SER A 27 -2.67 6.60 9.21
CA SER A 27 -4.06 6.35 8.84
C SER A 27 -4.38 7.00 7.48
N TYR A 28 -5.38 6.49 6.77
CA TYR A 28 -5.76 7.05 5.46
C TYR A 28 -6.10 8.54 5.51
N ARG A 29 -6.66 9.03 6.63
CA ARG A 29 -6.93 10.46 6.82
C ARG A 29 -5.64 11.27 6.91
N GLN A 30 -4.59 10.72 7.53
CA GLN A 30 -3.27 11.38 7.58
C GLN A 30 -2.59 11.34 6.21
N ILE A 31 -2.67 10.22 5.49
CA ILE A 31 -2.14 10.08 4.11
C ILE A 31 -2.80 11.09 3.18
N MET A 32 -4.14 11.19 3.25
CA MET A 32 -4.95 12.16 2.52
C MET A 32 -4.42 13.58 2.69
N ARG A 33 -4.19 14.00 3.95
CA ARG A 33 -3.67 15.33 4.28
C ARG A 33 -2.22 15.52 3.84
N LYS A 34 -1.37 14.51 4.02
CA LYS A 34 0.06 14.56 3.70
C LYS A 34 0.30 14.67 2.20
N GLN A 35 -0.43 13.90 1.39
CA GLN A 35 -0.24 13.82 -0.05
C GLN A 35 -1.20 14.69 -0.86
N LEU A 36 -2.09 15.45 -0.19
CA LEU A 36 -3.09 16.32 -0.83
C LEU A 36 -3.95 15.58 -1.88
N ILE A 37 -4.40 14.38 -1.53
CA ILE A 37 -5.27 13.53 -2.37
C ILE A 37 -6.56 13.22 -1.64
N SER A 38 -7.61 12.79 -2.35
CA SER A 38 -8.89 12.45 -1.71
C SER A 38 -8.83 11.10 -0.99
N PHE A 39 -9.69 10.94 0.03
CA PHE A 39 -9.81 9.67 0.76
C PHE A 39 -10.15 8.50 -0.17
N SER A 40 -11.02 8.72 -1.16
CA SER A 40 -11.37 7.69 -2.16
C SER A 40 -10.16 7.23 -2.96
N VAL A 41 -9.26 8.14 -3.33
CA VAL A 41 -8.01 7.79 -4.04
C VAL A 41 -7.10 6.97 -3.14
N VAL A 42 -6.93 7.37 -1.86
CA VAL A 42 -6.13 6.60 -0.88
C VAL A 42 -6.70 5.19 -0.72
N SER A 43 -8.00 5.07 -0.50
CA SER A 43 -8.68 3.79 -0.28
C SER A 43 -8.57 2.86 -1.49
N MET A 44 -8.79 3.40 -2.70
CA MET A 44 -8.65 2.65 -3.94
C MET A 44 -7.22 2.14 -4.14
N GLN A 45 -6.22 3.01 -4.00
CA GLN A 45 -4.81 2.65 -4.16
C GLN A 45 -4.34 1.66 -3.09
N ALA A 46 -4.77 1.84 -1.84
CA ALA A 46 -4.49 0.89 -0.75
C ALA A 46 -5.13 -0.48 -1.04
N GLY A 47 -6.36 -0.51 -1.56
CA GLY A 47 -7.02 -1.75 -1.97
C GLY A 47 -6.28 -2.48 -3.09
N GLU A 48 -5.75 -1.75 -4.07
CA GLU A 48 -4.89 -2.32 -5.11
C GLU A 48 -3.59 -2.87 -4.53
N LEU A 49 -2.92 -2.14 -3.63
CA LEU A 49 -1.72 -2.60 -2.91
C LEU A 49 -2.02 -3.91 -2.16
N TYR A 50 -3.12 -3.98 -1.42
CA TYR A 50 -3.50 -5.20 -0.69
C TYR A 50 -3.69 -6.40 -1.61
N ARG A 51 -4.34 -6.21 -2.76
CA ARG A 51 -4.48 -7.26 -3.77
C ARG A 51 -3.15 -7.65 -4.41
N GLN A 52 -2.27 -6.68 -4.69
CA GLN A 52 -0.94 -6.92 -5.26
C GLN A 52 -0.06 -7.76 -4.34
N TYR A 53 -0.09 -7.48 -3.03
CA TYR A 53 0.67 -8.22 -2.03
C TYR A 53 -0.07 -9.44 -1.46
N GLY A 54 -1.29 -9.72 -1.91
CA GLY A 54 -2.09 -10.85 -1.44
C GLY A 54 -2.53 -10.76 0.03
N VAL A 55 -2.58 -9.56 0.61
CA VAL A 55 -2.87 -9.33 2.03
C VAL A 55 -4.26 -8.70 2.24
N LYS A 56 -4.80 -8.86 3.45
CA LYS A 56 -6.07 -8.24 3.84
C LYS A 56 -5.82 -7.08 4.81
N GLY A 57 -5.62 -5.89 4.23
CA GLY A 57 -5.58 -4.63 4.98
C GLY A 57 -4.19 -4.19 5.46
N PRO A 58 -4.12 -3.01 6.11
CA PRO A 58 -2.86 -2.33 6.43
C PRO A 58 -2.02 -3.09 7.44
N VAL A 59 -2.64 -3.74 8.43
CA VAL A 59 -1.90 -4.51 9.46
C VAL A 59 -1.22 -5.72 8.84
N ALA A 60 -1.92 -6.45 7.97
CA ALA A 60 -1.35 -7.59 7.26
C ALA A 60 -0.23 -7.16 6.30
N LEU A 61 -0.42 -6.04 5.59
CA LEU A 61 0.61 -5.46 4.73
C LEU A 61 1.87 -5.05 5.52
N ARG A 62 1.69 -4.38 6.66
CA ARG A 62 2.79 -3.98 7.57
C ARG A 62 3.51 -5.18 8.16
N ARG A 63 2.81 -6.26 8.50
CA ARG A 63 3.45 -7.50 8.98
C ARG A 63 4.26 -8.17 7.88
N LEU A 64 3.72 -8.27 6.67
CA LEU A 64 4.40 -8.88 5.53
C LEU A 64 5.68 -8.12 5.18
N LEU A 65 5.57 -6.80 4.99
CA LEU A 65 6.70 -5.98 4.53
C LEU A 65 7.59 -5.47 5.66
N GLY A 66 7.03 -5.16 6.83
CA GLY A 66 7.81 -4.79 8.01
C GLY A 66 8.56 -5.97 8.64
N GLY A 67 8.06 -7.21 8.44
CA GLY A 67 8.83 -8.43 8.71
C GLY A 67 9.95 -8.62 7.70
N ALA A 68 9.67 -8.42 6.41
CA ALA A 68 10.67 -8.51 5.34
C ALA A 68 11.79 -7.45 5.46
N MET A 69 11.47 -6.22 5.91
CA MET A 69 12.45 -5.15 6.11
C MET A 69 13.41 -5.40 7.28
N LYS A 70 13.04 -6.25 8.25
CA LYS A 70 13.89 -6.62 9.39
C LYS A 70 14.84 -7.79 9.12
N VAL A 71 14.73 -8.43 7.97
CA VAL A 71 15.58 -9.56 7.56
C VAL A 71 16.69 -9.11 6.59
N ALA A 72 16.82 -7.79 6.37
CA ALA A 72 17.99 -7.19 5.72
C ALA A 72 18.90 -6.55 6.79
N GLU A 73 19.54 -7.39 7.60
CA GLU A 73 20.69 -7.03 8.44
C GLU A 73 21.89 -7.88 8.01
#